data_AF-A0A6L3XWS9-F1
#
_entry.id   AF-A0A6L3XWS9-F1
#
_cell.length_a   1.000
_cell.length_b   1.000
_cell.length_c   1.000
_cell.angle_alpha   90.00
_cell.angle_beta   90.00
_cell.angle_gamma   90.00
#
_symmetry.space_group_name_H-M   'P 1'
#
loop_
_entity.id
_entity.type
_entity.pdbx_description
1 polymer ?
#
loop_
_entity_poly.entity_id
_entity_poly.type
_entity_poly.pdbx_seq_one_letter_code
_entity_poly.pdbx_strand_id
1 'polypeptide(L)'
;GCPPKLVNGSGGGATLLKDPELIYRGAKAMREAVPSHLPVTVKVRLGWDSDDKQFEIADAVQQAGATELVVHGRTKEDGYKAERINWQAIGEIRKRLTIPVIANGEIWDYESAQACLKETGCIAVMIGRGALNVPNLSRVVKYNEPRMPWADVVKLLQKYTRLEKQGDTGLYHVARIKQWLSYLRKEYDDALGLLQEIRTLQTSADIARVIQSKS
;
A
#
# COMPACT_ATOMS: atom_id res chain seq x y z
N GLY A 1 -9.26 7.10 0.05
CA GLY A 1 -8.24 7.62 1.00
C GLY A 1 -6.88 7.99 0.40
N CYS A 2 -6.78 8.33 -0.90
CA CYS A 2 -5.50 8.68 -1.53
C CYS A 2 -5.12 10.14 -1.19
N PRO A 3 -3.93 10.41 -0.59
CA PRO A 3 -3.52 11.77 -0.22
C PRO A 3 -2.98 12.70 -1.33
N PRO A 4 -2.61 12.29 -2.58
CA PRO A 4 -2.04 13.20 -3.56
C PRO A 4 -2.96 14.38 -3.89
N LYS A 5 -2.37 15.58 -3.90
CA LYS A 5 -3.08 16.85 -4.13
C LYS A 5 -3.88 16.87 -5.44
N LEU A 6 -3.39 16.23 -6.50
CA LEU A 6 -4.04 16.17 -7.81
C LEU A 6 -5.40 15.45 -7.77
N VAL A 7 -5.53 14.38 -6.96
CA VAL A 7 -6.79 13.64 -6.83
C VAL A 7 -7.75 14.37 -5.90
N ASN A 8 -7.24 14.95 -4.82
CA ASN A 8 -8.04 15.74 -3.86
C ASN A 8 -8.54 17.06 -4.47
N GLY A 9 -7.77 17.70 -5.36
CA GLY A 9 -8.16 18.94 -6.04
C GLY A 9 -9.37 18.79 -6.97
N SER A 10 -9.64 17.58 -7.44
CA SER A 10 -10.83 17.23 -8.23
C SER A 10 -11.97 16.63 -7.38
N GLY A 11 -11.88 16.70 -6.05
CA GLY A 11 -12.90 16.19 -5.13
C GLY A 11 -12.89 14.68 -4.89
N GLY A 12 -11.93 13.94 -5.46
CA GLY A 12 -11.78 12.49 -5.24
C GLY A 12 -10.79 12.13 -4.12
N GLY A 13 -10.73 10.85 -3.75
CA GLY A 13 -9.64 10.35 -2.91
C GLY A 13 -9.91 10.45 -1.41
N ALA A 14 -9.22 11.35 -0.69
CA ALA A 14 -9.42 11.53 0.75
C ALA A 14 -10.45 12.62 1.08
N THR A 15 -10.73 13.53 0.15
CA THR A 15 -11.75 14.58 0.34
C THR A 15 -13.14 14.02 0.61
N LEU A 16 -13.44 12.86 0.03
CA LEU A 16 -14.68 12.11 0.27
C LEU A 16 -14.86 11.70 1.74
N LEU A 17 -13.79 11.64 2.54
CA LEU A 17 -13.87 11.31 3.96
C LEU A 17 -14.54 12.42 4.79
N LYS A 18 -14.66 13.63 4.24
CA LYS A 18 -15.37 14.74 4.88
C LYS A 18 -16.89 14.63 4.76
N ASP A 19 -17.36 13.89 3.74
CA ASP A 19 -18.77 13.71 3.44
C ASP A 19 -19.04 12.24 3.05
N PRO A 20 -19.34 11.39 4.05
CA PRO A 20 -19.61 9.96 3.84
C PRO A 20 -20.75 9.68 2.84
N GLU A 21 -21.67 10.62 2.62
CA GLU A 21 -22.74 10.47 1.62
C GLU A 21 -22.18 10.35 0.19
N LEU A 22 -21.05 11.02 -0.11
CA LEU A 22 -20.38 10.85 -1.39
C LEU A 22 -19.78 9.45 -1.54
N ILE A 23 -19.31 8.85 -0.45
CA ILE A 23 -18.79 7.48 -0.45
C ILE A 23 -19.95 6.51 -0.73
N TYR A 24 -21.08 6.68 -0.05
CA TYR A 24 -22.28 5.87 -0.26
C TYR A 24 -22.75 5.94 -1.71
N ARG A 25 -22.99 7.14 -2.24
CA ARG A 25 -23.48 7.33 -3.62
C ARG A 25 -22.53 6.76 -4.66
N GLY A 26 -21.22 7.00 -4.50
CA GLY A 26 -20.21 6.50 -5.43
C GLY A 26 -20.11 4.97 -5.41
N ALA A 27 -20.01 4.37 -4.22
CA ALA A 27 -19.91 2.93 -4.07
C ALA A 27 -21.20 2.22 -4.52
N LYS A 28 -22.37 2.81 -4.28
CA LYS A 28 -23.67 2.26 -4.69
C LYS A 28 -23.80 2.24 -6.20
N ALA A 29 -23.49 3.34 -6.87
CA ALA A 29 -23.52 3.41 -8.34
C ALA A 29 -22.55 2.39 -8.96
N MET A 30 -21.34 2.23 -8.39
CA MET A 30 -20.40 1.20 -8.82
C MET A 30 -20.96 -0.22 -8.60
N ARG A 31 -21.60 -0.46 -7.45
CA ARG A 31 -22.18 -1.77 -7.13
C ARG A 31 -23.32 -2.13 -8.08
N GLU A 32 -24.17 -1.17 -8.43
CA GLU A 32 -25.27 -1.35 -9.40
C GLU A 32 -24.77 -1.57 -10.83
N ALA A 33 -23.65 -0.96 -11.22
CA ALA A 33 -23.08 -1.08 -12.56
C ALA A 33 -22.26 -2.38 -12.77
N VAL A 34 -21.72 -2.97 -11.71
CA VAL A 34 -20.87 -4.16 -11.78
C VAL A 34 -21.72 -5.42 -11.57
N PRO A 35 -21.59 -6.47 -12.43
CA PRO A 35 -22.28 -7.75 -12.23
C PRO A 35 -22.16 -8.28 -10.81
N SER A 36 -23.27 -8.77 -10.23
CA SER A 36 -23.40 -9.07 -8.80
C SER A 36 -22.37 -10.05 -8.25
N HIS A 37 -21.87 -10.97 -9.07
CA HIS A 37 -20.87 -11.96 -8.68
C HIS A 37 -19.43 -11.41 -8.64
N LEU A 38 -19.18 -10.24 -9.23
CA LEU A 38 -17.87 -9.59 -9.22
C LEU A 38 -17.78 -8.62 -8.02
N PRO A 39 -16.66 -8.62 -7.26
CA PRO A 39 -16.54 -7.81 -6.06
C PRO A 39 -16.42 -6.31 -6.38
N VAL A 40 -16.99 -5.48 -5.52
CA VAL A 40 -16.78 -4.03 -5.48
C VAL A 40 -16.25 -3.68 -4.10
N THR A 41 -15.00 -3.23 -4.01
CA THR A 41 -14.29 -3.04 -2.75
C THR A 41 -13.96 -1.57 -2.52
N VAL A 42 -13.97 -1.11 -1.27
CA VAL A 42 -13.62 0.29 -0.95
C VAL A 42 -12.39 0.34 -0.06
N LYS A 43 -11.47 1.29 -0.33
CA LYS A 43 -10.29 1.54 0.52
C LYS A 43 -10.30 2.95 1.12
N VAL A 44 -10.35 3.01 2.44
CA VAL A 44 -10.47 4.27 3.19
C VAL A 44 -9.28 4.50 4.13
N ARG A 45 -9.27 5.70 4.70
CA ARG A 45 -8.54 6.08 5.92
C ARG A 45 -9.58 6.30 7.02
N LEU A 46 -9.16 6.43 8.27
CA LEU A 46 -10.09 6.63 9.40
C LEU A 46 -10.90 7.93 9.28
N GLY A 47 -10.32 8.95 8.65
CA GLY A 47 -10.99 10.22 8.38
C GLY A 47 -10.03 11.22 7.74
N TRP A 48 -10.41 12.50 7.72
CA TRP A 48 -9.61 13.57 7.10
C TRP A 48 -8.52 14.06 8.06
N ASP A 49 -8.91 14.83 9.07
CA ASP A 49 -8.09 15.44 10.14
C ASP A 49 -8.29 14.73 11.48
N SER A 50 -9.53 14.29 11.78
CA SER A 50 -9.86 13.38 12.89
C SER A 50 -10.42 12.04 12.38
N ASP A 51 -10.63 11.08 13.29
CA ASP A 51 -11.32 9.81 13.07
C ASP A 51 -12.78 9.81 13.58
N ASP A 52 -13.34 10.97 13.91
CA ASP A 52 -14.72 11.09 14.44
C ASP A 52 -15.77 10.50 13.48
N LYS A 53 -15.52 10.58 12.17
CA LYS A 53 -16.40 10.06 11.11
C LYS A 53 -16.14 8.63 10.71
N GLN A 54 -15.22 7.91 11.38
CA GLN A 54 -14.81 6.57 10.95
C GLN A 54 -15.98 5.58 10.81
N PHE A 55 -16.97 5.67 11.70
CA PHE A 55 -18.17 4.83 11.63
C PHE A 55 -19.13 5.27 10.54
N GLU A 56 -19.35 6.58 10.34
CA GLU A 56 -20.17 7.08 9.23
C GLU A 56 -19.59 6.62 7.88
N ILE A 57 -18.26 6.69 7.72
CA ILE A 57 -17.54 6.23 6.53
C ILE A 57 -17.72 4.72 6.33
N ALA A 58 -17.52 3.94 7.39
CA ALA A 58 -17.66 2.48 7.34
C ALA A 58 -19.09 2.04 6.99
N ASP A 59 -20.08 2.67 7.62
CA ASP A 59 -21.50 2.42 7.39
C ASP A 59 -21.90 2.76 5.96
N ALA A 60 -21.45 3.90 5.44
CA ALA A 60 -21.69 4.31 4.06
C ALA A 60 -21.22 3.26 3.05
N VAL A 61 -20.06 2.65 3.27
CA VAL A 61 -19.52 1.58 2.41
C VAL A 61 -20.40 0.33 2.46
N GLN A 62 -20.78 -0.12 3.66
CA GLN A 62 -21.61 -1.32 3.80
C GLN A 62 -23.02 -1.11 3.24
N GLN A 63 -23.65 0.02 3.54
CA GLN A 63 -24.99 0.35 3.04
C GLN A 63 -25.04 0.49 1.53
N ALA A 64 -23.93 0.88 0.90
CA ALA A 64 -23.78 0.92 -0.56
C ALA A 64 -23.69 -0.48 -1.21
N GLY A 65 -23.56 -1.56 -0.43
CA GLY A 65 -23.44 -2.92 -0.94
C GLY A 65 -22.04 -3.31 -1.40
N ALA A 66 -20.99 -2.63 -0.91
CA ALA A 66 -19.61 -3.04 -1.17
C ALA A 66 -19.32 -4.44 -0.59
N THR A 67 -18.47 -5.21 -1.28
CA THR A 67 -18.12 -6.58 -0.92
C THR A 67 -17.18 -6.65 0.28
N GLU A 68 -16.22 -5.72 0.39
CA GLU A 68 -15.27 -5.64 1.49
C GLU A 68 -14.71 -4.22 1.66
N LEU A 69 -14.18 -3.94 2.85
CA LEU A 69 -13.60 -2.66 3.23
C LEU A 69 -12.13 -2.81 3.66
N VAL A 70 -11.23 -2.11 2.98
CA VAL A 70 -9.84 -1.96 3.42
C VAL A 70 -9.69 -0.66 4.20
N VAL A 71 -9.26 -0.74 5.47
CA VAL A 71 -9.06 0.43 6.32
C VAL A 71 -7.58 0.65 6.55
N HIS A 72 -7.08 1.79 6.09
CA HIS A 72 -5.82 2.31 6.59
C HIS A 72 -6.06 3.00 7.94
N GLY A 73 -5.53 2.45 9.03
CA GLY A 73 -5.65 2.96 10.41
C GLY A 73 -4.95 4.30 10.70
N ARG A 74 -5.07 5.28 9.80
CA ARG A 74 -4.58 6.66 9.96
C ARG A 74 -5.59 7.63 9.35
N THR A 75 -5.67 8.86 9.85
CA THR A 75 -6.37 9.94 9.15
C THR A 75 -5.55 10.38 7.93
N LYS A 76 -6.12 11.21 7.05
CA LYS A 76 -5.35 11.79 5.93
C LYS A 76 -4.22 12.70 6.45
N GLU A 77 -4.45 13.48 7.51
CA GLU A 77 -3.46 14.44 8.04
C GLU A 77 -2.31 13.77 8.79
N ASP A 78 -2.53 12.59 9.38
CA ASP A 78 -1.45 11.76 9.93
C ASP A 78 -0.42 11.34 8.86
N GLY A 79 -0.84 11.31 7.59
CA GLY A 79 0.02 10.98 6.46
C GLY A 79 0.60 9.57 6.59
N TYR A 80 1.92 9.50 6.73
CA TYR A 80 2.69 8.24 6.82
C TYR A 80 3.54 8.15 8.11
N LYS A 81 3.23 8.97 9.11
CA LYS A 81 3.83 8.93 10.45
C LYS A 81 3.52 7.59 11.12
N ALA A 82 4.54 6.90 11.61
CA ALA A 82 4.39 5.53 12.12
C ALA A 82 3.67 5.52 13.47
N GLU A 83 4.01 6.46 14.34
CA GLU A 83 3.44 6.70 15.68
C GLU A 83 1.94 7.06 15.67
N ARG A 84 1.36 7.28 14.49
CA ARG A 84 -0.07 7.60 14.30
C ARG A 84 -0.91 6.40 13.86
N ILE A 85 -0.31 5.22 13.68
CA ILE A 85 -1.09 4.03 13.33
C ILE A 85 -2.03 3.66 14.48
N ASN A 86 -3.32 3.54 14.17
CA ASN A 86 -4.36 3.14 15.11
C ASN A 86 -5.03 1.86 14.59
N TRP A 87 -4.50 0.71 15.00
CA TRP A 87 -5.09 -0.60 14.70
C TRP A 87 -6.36 -0.86 15.52
N GLN A 88 -6.44 -0.35 16.74
CA GLN A 88 -7.63 -0.49 17.59
C GLN A 88 -8.90 0.03 16.88
N ALA A 89 -8.81 1.22 16.27
CA ALA A 89 -9.89 1.81 15.47
C ALA A 89 -10.36 0.90 14.30
N ILE A 90 -9.43 0.21 13.63
CA ILE A 90 -9.78 -0.78 12.60
C ILE A 90 -10.58 -1.93 13.22
N GLY A 91 -10.18 -2.40 14.40
CA GLY A 91 -10.90 -3.45 15.12
C GLY A 91 -12.31 -3.04 15.57
N GLU A 92 -12.51 -1.78 15.93
CA GLU A 92 -13.83 -1.22 16.23
C GLU A 92 -14.74 -1.20 14.99
N ILE A 93 -14.21 -0.76 13.84
CA ILE A 93 -14.92 -0.84 12.55
C ILE A 93 -15.26 -2.30 12.20
N ARG A 94 -14.31 -3.23 12.36
CA ARG A 94 -14.51 -4.66 12.09
C ARG A 94 -15.62 -5.28 12.94
N LYS A 95 -15.75 -4.87 14.20
CA LYS A 95 -16.82 -5.35 15.10
C LYS A 95 -18.20 -4.80 14.71
N ARG A 96 -18.25 -3.64 14.06
CA ARG A 96 -19.48 -2.97 13.64
C ARG A 96 -20.04 -3.51 12.32
N LEU A 97 -19.17 -3.83 11.37
CA LEU A 97 -19.57 -4.26 10.03
C LEU A 97 -19.82 -5.78 9.94
N THR A 98 -20.67 -6.17 9.00
CA THR A 98 -20.91 -7.57 8.61
C THR A 98 -20.07 -7.98 7.40
N ILE A 99 -19.62 -7.03 6.58
CA ILE A 99 -18.71 -7.29 5.46
C ILE A 99 -17.26 -7.47 5.96
N PRO A 100 -16.41 -8.22 5.24
CA PRO A 100 -15.00 -8.36 5.59
C PRO A 100 -14.27 -7.02 5.68
N VAL A 101 -13.47 -6.87 6.74
CA VAL A 101 -12.56 -5.73 6.94
C VAL A 101 -11.12 -6.19 6.84
N ILE A 102 -10.34 -5.51 6.01
CA ILE A 102 -8.91 -5.77 5.78
C ILE A 102 -8.09 -4.65 6.43
N ALA A 103 -7.24 -5.03 7.38
CA ALA A 103 -6.39 -4.07 8.09
C ALA A 103 -5.20 -3.62 7.23
N ASN A 104 -4.85 -2.33 7.28
CA ASN A 104 -3.74 -1.78 6.50
C ASN A 104 -2.95 -0.72 7.27
N GLY A 105 -1.62 -0.79 7.17
CA GLY A 105 -0.70 0.22 7.68
C GLY A 105 0.27 -0.34 8.71
N GLU A 106 1.54 0.05 8.59
CA GLU A 106 2.65 -0.34 9.49
C GLU A 106 2.86 -1.87 9.66
N ILE A 107 2.63 -2.63 8.60
CA ILE A 107 2.95 -4.06 8.53
C ILE A 107 4.23 -4.22 7.71
N TRP A 108 5.30 -4.69 8.36
CA TRP A 108 6.68 -4.67 7.85
C TRP A 108 7.35 -6.05 7.86
N ASP A 109 6.91 -6.94 8.74
CA ASP A 109 7.48 -8.26 9.02
C ASP A 109 6.39 -9.20 9.57
N TYR A 110 6.79 -10.40 10.04
CA TYR A 110 5.86 -11.37 10.60
C TYR A 110 5.24 -10.86 11.91
N GLU A 111 6.05 -10.32 12.80
CA GLU A 111 5.67 -9.86 14.14
C GLU A 111 4.65 -8.72 14.08
N SER A 112 4.90 -7.69 13.27
CA SER A 112 3.98 -6.57 13.06
C SER A 112 2.67 -7.01 12.41
N ALA A 113 2.69 -8.02 11.53
CA ALA A 113 1.47 -8.59 10.97
C ALA A 113 0.66 -9.34 12.03
N GLN A 114 1.29 -10.17 12.86
CA GLN A 114 0.62 -10.88 13.95
C GLN A 114 0.05 -9.90 14.99
N ALA A 115 0.80 -8.85 15.34
CA ALA A 115 0.33 -7.80 16.22
C ALA A 115 -0.89 -7.07 15.65
N CYS A 116 -0.86 -6.72 14.36
CA CYS A 116 -1.99 -6.10 13.66
C CYS A 116 -3.23 -7.00 13.66
N LEU A 117 -3.08 -8.27 13.28
CA LEU A 117 -4.18 -9.24 13.27
C LEU A 117 -4.79 -9.44 14.66
N LYS A 118 -3.95 -9.53 15.70
CA LYS A 118 -4.37 -9.66 17.09
C LYS A 118 -5.16 -8.44 17.56
N GLU A 119 -4.64 -7.24 17.33
CA GLU A 119 -5.25 -5.98 17.78
C GLU A 119 -6.58 -5.70 17.07
N THR A 120 -6.60 -5.91 15.75
CA THR A 120 -7.78 -5.62 14.93
C THR A 120 -8.83 -6.72 14.99
N GLY A 121 -8.44 -7.97 15.25
CA GLY A 121 -9.29 -9.14 15.05
C GLY A 121 -9.64 -9.39 13.57
N CYS A 122 -8.99 -8.70 12.63
CA CYS A 122 -9.11 -8.99 11.19
C CYS A 122 -8.43 -10.32 10.88
N ILE A 123 -8.90 -11.00 9.83
CA ILE A 123 -8.28 -12.23 9.31
C ILE A 123 -7.47 -11.98 8.03
N ALA A 124 -7.46 -10.74 7.55
CA ALA A 124 -6.79 -10.31 6.34
C ALA A 124 -6.10 -8.97 6.55
N VAL A 125 -4.93 -8.82 5.92
CA VAL A 125 -4.12 -7.61 5.93
C VAL A 125 -3.72 -7.21 4.52
N MET A 126 -3.58 -5.91 4.29
CA MET A 126 -2.99 -5.35 3.08
C MET A 126 -1.62 -4.77 3.40
N ILE A 127 -0.60 -5.18 2.65
CA ILE A 127 0.77 -4.66 2.72
C ILE A 127 1.04 -3.71 1.55
N GLY A 128 1.82 -2.65 1.80
CA GLY A 128 2.16 -1.62 0.82
C GLY A 128 3.67 -1.39 0.76
N ARG A 129 4.17 -0.35 1.43
CA ARG A 129 5.60 0.01 1.46
C ARG A 129 6.49 -1.16 1.90
N GLY A 130 6.05 -1.94 2.90
CA GLY A 130 6.78 -3.13 3.36
C GLY A 130 7.07 -4.14 2.24
N ALA A 131 6.19 -4.27 1.24
CA ALA A 131 6.41 -5.21 0.14
C ALA A 131 7.52 -4.75 -0.83
N LEU A 132 7.86 -3.45 -0.84
CA LEU A 132 9.03 -2.93 -1.57
C LEU A 132 10.30 -3.00 -0.73
N ASN A 133 10.17 -2.84 0.60
CA ASN A 133 11.25 -3.03 1.56
C ASN A 133 11.74 -4.48 1.57
N VAL A 134 10.82 -5.45 1.64
CA VAL A 134 11.08 -6.89 1.67
C VAL A 134 10.29 -7.55 0.52
N PRO A 135 10.94 -7.89 -0.61
CA PRO A 135 10.21 -8.34 -1.81
C PRO A 135 9.38 -9.63 -1.65
N ASN A 136 9.74 -10.50 -0.69
CA ASN A 136 8.95 -11.69 -0.33
C ASN A 136 8.05 -11.49 0.91
N LEU A 137 7.70 -10.25 1.28
CA LEU A 137 6.98 -9.97 2.54
C LEU A 137 5.69 -10.79 2.71
N SER A 138 4.99 -11.13 1.62
CA SER A 138 3.80 -11.98 1.71
C SER A 138 4.10 -13.39 2.25
N ARG A 139 5.27 -13.97 1.94
CA ARG A 139 5.71 -15.26 2.46
C ARG A 139 6.21 -15.14 3.90
N VAL A 140 6.93 -14.06 4.20
CA VAL A 140 7.34 -13.72 5.58
C VAL A 140 6.09 -13.64 6.48
N VAL A 141 5.08 -12.89 6.08
CA VAL A 141 3.84 -12.71 6.86
C VAL A 141 3.03 -14.01 6.99
N LYS A 142 2.91 -14.80 5.92
CA LYS A 142 2.07 -16.01 5.93
C LYS A 142 2.73 -17.21 6.60
N TYR A 143 4.04 -17.37 6.44
CA TYR A 143 4.75 -18.61 6.75
C TYR A 143 5.93 -18.40 7.69
N ASN A 144 6.14 -17.18 8.19
CA ASN A 144 7.32 -16.80 8.98
C ASN A 144 8.65 -17.17 8.29
N GLU A 145 8.67 -17.06 6.96
CA GLU A 145 9.90 -17.27 6.20
C GLU A 145 10.89 -16.13 6.43
N PRO A 146 12.20 -16.39 6.29
CA PRO A 146 13.19 -15.32 6.30
C PRO A 146 12.94 -14.34 5.16
N ARG A 147 13.29 -13.07 5.39
CA ARG A 147 13.31 -12.05 4.31
C ARG A 147 14.21 -12.52 3.16
N MET A 148 13.84 -12.15 1.94
CA MET A 148 14.55 -12.55 0.71
C MET A 148 16.04 -12.22 0.84
N PRO A 149 16.96 -13.17 0.62
CA PRO A 149 18.39 -12.87 0.61
C PRO A 149 18.75 -11.81 -0.43
N TRP A 150 19.75 -10.97 -0.15
CA TRP A 150 20.14 -9.87 -1.03
C TRP A 150 20.44 -10.32 -2.47
N ALA A 151 21.14 -11.45 -2.64
CA ALA A 151 21.44 -12.01 -3.96
C ALA A 151 20.17 -12.27 -4.80
N ASP A 152 19.06 -12.66 -4.16
CA ASP A 152 17.79 -12.87 -4.87
C ASP A 152 17.04 -11.55 -5.15
N VAL A 153 17.21 -10.54 -4.28
CA VAL A 153 16.76 -9.17 -4.55
C VAL A 153 17.49 -8.60 -5.78
N VAL A 154 18.80 -8.80 -5.89
CA VAL A 154 19.60 -8.39 -7.05
C VAL A 154 19.09 -9.07 -8.32
N LYS A 155 18.80 -10.38 -8.28
CA LYS A 155 18.19 -11.09 -9.42
C LYS A 155 16.84 -10.50 -9.83
N LEU A 156 16.02 -10.03 -8.87
CA LEU A 156 14.77 -9.33 -9.20
C LEU A 156 15.03 -7.98 -9.89
N LEU A 157 15.99 -7.19 -9.40
CA LEU A 157 16.38 -5.93 -10.03
C LEU A 157 16.90 -6.17 -11.46
N GLN A 158 17.71 -7.20 -11.67
CA GLN A 158 18.19 -7.61 -12.99
C GLN A 158 17.06 -8.03 -13.92
N LYS A 159 16.09 -8.80 -13.43
CA LYS A 159 14.89 -9.12 -14.22
C LYS A 159 14.14 -7.84 -14.57
N TYR A 160 14.00 -6.92 -13.62
CA TYR A 160 13.26 -5.68 -13.83
C TYR A 160 13.87 -4.80 -14.92
N THR A 161 15.19 -4.65 -14.98
CA THR A 161 15.82 -3.84 -16.05
C THR A 161 15.67 -4.42 -17.47
N ARG A 162 15.22 -5.68 -17.60
CA ARG A 162 14.96 -6.35 -18.88
C ARG A 162 13.49 -6.25 -19.30
N LEU A 163 12.61 -5.75 -18.43
CA LEU A 163 11.20 -5.58 -18.74
C LEU A 163 10.97 -4.25 -19.45
N GLU A 164 10.42 -4.30 -20.66
CA GLU A 164 10.05 -3.09 -21.38
C GLU A 164 8.86 -2.40 -20.70
N LYS A 165 8.91 -1.06 -20.65
CA LYS A 165 7.78 -0.24 -20.21
C LYS A 165 7.12 0.40 -21.42
N GLN A 166 5.92 -0.05 -21.74
CA GLN A 166 5.08 0.61 -22.74
C GLN A 166 4.87 2.09 -22.38
N GLY A 167 5.15 2.98 -23.35
CA GLY A 167 5.08 4.42 -23.19
C GLY A 167 6.23 5.05 -22.40
N ASP A 168 7.36 4.35 -22.23
CA ASP A 168 8.56 4.94 -21.63
C ASP A 168 9.11 6.08 -22.49
N THR A 169 9.33 7.23 -21.87
CA THR A 169 9.97 8.40 -22.48
C THR A 169 11.50 8.38 -22.35
N GLY A 170 12.07 7.28 -21.82
CA GLY A 170 13.51 6.95 -21.80
C GLY A 170 14.12 6.85 -20.40
N LEU A 171 13.42 7.32 -19.36
CA LEU A 171 13.94 7.44 -17.99
C LEU A 171 13.24 6.53 -16.98
N TYR A 172 12.36 5.62 -17.43
CA TYR A 172 11.61 4.76 -16.51
C TYR A 172 12.52 3.98 -15.57
N HIS A 173 13.50 3.24 -16.10
CA HIS A 173 14.38 2.42 -15.25
C HIS A 173 15.31 3.25 -14.38
N VAL A 174 15.74 4.43 -14.84
CA VAL A 174 16.49 5.39 -14.00
C VAL A 174 15.67 5.76 -12.77
N ALA A 175 14.40 6.14 -12.98
CA ALA A 175 13.52 6.56 -11.89
C ALA A 175 13.15 5.40 -10.96
N ARG A 176 12.75 4.25 -11.53
CA ARG A 176 12.17 3.14 -10.76
C ARG A 176 13.20 2.30 -10.01
N ILE A 177 14.39 2.08 -10.57
CA ILE A 177 15.46 1.35 -9.85
C ILE A 177 15.94 2.18 -8.66
N LYS A 178 16.23 3.48 -8.86
CA LYS A 178 16.61 4.37 -7.76
C LYS A 178 15.50 4.48 -6.71
N GLN A 179 14.25 4.59 -7.14
CA GLN A 179 13.10 4.60 -6.24
C GLN A 179 13.02 3.30 -5.42
N TRP A 180 13.12 2.13 -6.04
CA TRP A 180 13.01 0.86 -5.32
C TRP A 180 14.18 0.65 -4.36
N LEU A 181 15.42 0.95 -4.78
CA LEU A 181 16.59 0.91 -3.87
C LEU A 181 16.43 1.86 -2.67
N SER A 182 15.72 2.99 -2.82
CA SER A 182 15.41 3.87 -1.69
C SER A 182 14.47 3.24 -0.64
N TYR A 183 13.65 2.26 -1.04
CA TYR A 183 12.88 1.41 -0.13
C TYR A 183 13.74 0.29 0.45
N LEU A 184 14.45 -0.46 -0.41
CA LEU A 184 15.27 -1.61 -0.01
C LEU A 184 16.35 -1.25 1.01
N ARG A 185 16.97 -0.06 0.92
CA ARG A 185 18.01 0.39 1.87
C ARG A 185 17.57 0.51 3.33
N LYS A 186 16.26 0.39 3.61
CA LYS A 186 15.73 0.32 4.97
C LYS A 186 15.92 -1.06 5.61
N GLU A 187 16.07 -2.09 4.79
CA GLU A 187 16.20 -3.49 5.22
C GLU A 187 17.54 -4.12 4.83
N TYR A 188 18.15 -3.64 3.73
CA TYR A 188 19.36 -4.21 3.15
C TYR A 188 20.47 -3.15 3.09
N ASP A 189 21.55 -3.34 3.84
CA ASP A 189 22.70 -2.43 3.85
C ASP A 189 23.36 -2.36 2.46
N ASP A 190 23.43 -3.48 1.75
CA ASP A 190 23.95 -3.56 0.37
C ASP A 190 23.21 -2.65 -0.61
N ALA A 191 21.90 -2.42 -0.39
CA ALA A 191 21.10 -1.55 -1.25
C ALA A 191 21.55 -0.09 -1.15
N LEU A 192 22.10 0.35 -0.02
CA LEU A 192 22.66 1.70 0.12
C LEU A 192 23.90 1.86 -0.76
N GLY A 193 24.81 0.88 -0.74
CA GLY A 193 26.01 0.87 -1.57
C GLY A 193 25.67 0.90 -3.06
N LEU A 194 24.75 0.04 -3.49
CA LEU A 194 24.29 0.00 -4.89
C LEU A 194 23.60 1.30 -5.31
N LEU A 195 22.79 1.90 -4.43
CA LEU A 195 22.14 3.18 -4.71
C LEU A 195 23.15 4.33 -4.88
N GLN A 196 24.23 4.34 -4.09
CA GLN A 196 25.29 5.33 -4.21
C GLN A 196 26.04 5.19 -5.54
N GLU A 197 26.35 3.96 -5.95
CA GLU A 197 27.04 3.66 -7.20
C GLU A 197 26.27 4.15 -8.44
N ILE A 198 24.94 3.94 -8.45
CA ILE A 198 24.12 4.32 -9.60
C ILE A 198 23.56 5.75 -9.53
N ARG A 199 23.85 6.50 -8.46
CA ARG A 199 23.17 7.77 -8.14
C ARG A 199 23.29 8.79 -9.27
N THR A 200 24.46 8.89 -9.88
CA THR A 200 24.79 9.88 -10.92
C THR A 200 24.42 9.45 -12.32
N LEU A 201 24.09 8.17 -12.55
CA LEU A 201 23.74 7.64 -13.87
C LEU A 201 22.41 8.23 -14.35
N GLN A 202 22.38 8.72 -15.58
CA GLN A 202 21.22 9.43 -16.15
C GLN A 202 20.50 8.66 -17.27
N THR A 203 21.01 7.50 -17.68
CA THR A 203 20.41 6.71 -18.76
C THR A 203 19.95 5.35 -18.25
N SER A 204 18.85 4.83 -18.83
CA SER A 204 18.34 3.49 -18.51
C SER A 204 19.35 2.39 -18.89
N ALA A 205 20.12 2.60 -19.95
CA ALA A 205 21.16 1.66 -20.40
C ALA A 205 22.32 1.55 -19.40
N ASP A 206 22.80 2.67 -18.86
CA ASP A 206 23.89 2.66 -17.87
C ASP A 206 23.45 2.02 -16.55
N ILE A 207 22.22 2.34 -16.10
CA ILE A 207 21.60 1.70 -14.93
C ILE A 207 21.54 0.19 -15.14
N ALA A 208 21.01 -0.25 -16.28
CA ALA A 208 20.91 -1.67 -16.60
C ALA A 208 22.29 -2.34 -16.58
N ARG A 209 23.32 -1.74 -17.20
CA ARG A 209 24.68 -2.30 -17.22
C ARG A 209 25.23 -2.55 -15.81
N VAL A 210 25.06 -1.60 -14.90
CA VAL A 210 25.55 -1.74 -13.50
C VAL A 210 24.74 -2.78 -12.73
N ILE A 211 23.41 -2.80 -12.85
CA ILE A 211 22.58 -3.80 -12.15
C ILE A 211 22.88 -5.23 -12.66
N GLN A 212 23.11 -5.39 -13.97
CA GLN A 212 23.42 -6.68 -14.59
C GLN A 212 24.81 -7.23 -14.24
N SER A 213 25.75 -6.38 -13.78
CA SER A 213 27.08 -6.84 -13.37
C SER A 213 27.15 -7.31 -11.91
N LYS A 214 26.09 -7.10 -11.12
CA LYS A 214 26.05 -7.53 -9.71
C LYS A 214 25.83 -9.05 -9.60
N SER A 215 26.54 -9.65 -8.64
CA SER A 215 26.41 -11.07 -8.28
C SER A 215 25.27 -11.30 -7.30
#